data_AF-A0ABC8LZJ4-F1
#
_entry.id   AF-A0ABC8LZJ4-F1
#
_cell.length_a   1.000
_cell.length_b   1.000
_cell.length_c   1.000
_cell.angle_alpha   90.00
_cell.angle_beta   90.00
_cell.angle_gamma   90.00
#
_symmetry.space_group_name_H-M   'P 1'
#
loop_
_entity.id
_entity.type
_entity.pdbx_description
1 polymer ?
#
loop_
_entity_poly.entity_id
_entity_poly.type
_entity_poly.pdbx_seq_one_letter_code
_entity_poly.pdbx_strand_id
1 'polypeptide(L)'
;MLGEAEALCDKEDNWRNANQRSRYALTFRRMCERRLTQDNATKCCFLNVVRDVLQGVESPRFEVLQDQEFMECISELSTTVQNDVIRRSICQLRNCLTEKLVLIDTNILLNEWTYKKLHAFAKLSSVDYRLVVLPLVKMFLQDKLMTMMKTHKRKITIADAEASAKKGRSTQTR
;
A
#
# COMPACT_ATOMS: atom_id res chain seq x y z
N MET A 1 0.22 5.48 2.40
CA MET A 1 -0.02 6.54 3.40
C MET A 1 -1.08 6.12 4.42
N LEU A 2 -2.33 5.83 4.03
CA LEU A 2 -3.33 5.30 4.98
C LEU A 2 -2.92 3.98 5.62
N GLY A 3 -2.45 3.00 4.83
CA GLY A 3 -1.91 1.74 5.37
C GLY A 3 -0.65 1.91 6.23
N GLU A 4 0.05 3.05 6.11
CA GLU A 4 1.17 3.37 7.00
C GLU A 4 0.68 3.88 8.35
N ALA A 5 -0.37 4.70 8.38
CA ALA A 5 -1.04 5.10 9.62
C ALA A 5 -1.65 3.88 10.34
N GLU A 6 -2.26 2.95 9.59
CA GLU A 6 -2.76 1.68 10.13
C GLU A 6 -1.63 0.84 10.73
N ALA A 7 -0.50 0.69 10.03
CA ALA A 7 0.65 -0.05 10.53
C ALA A 7 1.25 0.56 11.82
N LEU A 8 1.16 1.88 12.00
CA LEU A 8 1.55 2.54 13.25
C LEU A 8 0.63 2.16 14.41
N CYS A 9 -0.69 2.11 14.18
CA CYS A 9 -1.64 1.62 15.17
C CYS A 9 -1.38 0.16 15.53
N ASP A 10 -1.18 -0.71 14.53
CA ASP A 10 -0.90 -2.12 14.76
C ASP A 10 0.42 -2.32 15.52
N LYS A 11 1.44 -1.52 15.21
CA LYS A 11 2.72 -1.56 15.94
C LYS A 11 2.55 -1.15 17.41
N GLU A 12 1.75 -0.12 17.67
CA GLU A 12 1.43 0.33 19.02
C GLU A 12 0.64 -0.74 19.78
N ASP A 13 -0.24 -1.47 19.09
CA ASP A 13 -1.02 -2.55 19.67
C ASP A 13 -0.21 -3.79 20.04
N ASN A 14 0.85 -4.04 19.29
CA ASN A 14 1.78 -5.13 19.52
C ASN A 14 2.86 -4.79 20.58
N TRP A 15 2.90 -3.55 21.08
CA TRP A 15 3.86 -3.15 22.11
C TRP A 15 3.40 -3.63 23.50
N ARG A 16 4.33 -4.19 24.30
CA ARG A 16 4.04 -4.88 25.58
C ARG A 16 3.34 -3.99 26.62
N ASN A 17 2.47 -4.65 27.39
CA ASN A 17 1.64 -4.17 28.49
C ASN A 17 0.55 -3.16 28.10
N ALA A 18 -0.72 -3.55 28.20
CA ALA A 18 -1.89 -2.69 27.96
C ALA A 18 -1.86 -1.37 28.76
N ASN A 19 -1.17 -1.37 29.91
CA ASN A 19 -1.02 -0.22 30.80
C ASN A 19 0.04 0.81 30.33
N GLN A 20 0.86 0.49 29.33
CA GLN A 20 1.89 1.39 28.76
C GLN A 20 1.59 1.84 27.33
N ARG A 21 0.42 1.46 26.79
CA ARG A 21 0.02 1.75 25.41
C ARG A 21 -0.04 3.26 25.19
N SER A 22 0.75 3.78 24.26
CA SER A 22 0.62 5.19 23.87
C SER A 22 -0.70 5.39 23.14
N ARG A 23 -1.30 6.58 23.26
CA ARG A 23 -2.42 6.96 22.40
C ARG A 23 -1.92 7.02 20.96
N TYR A 24 -2.65 6.41 20.02
CA TYR A 24 -2.29 6.43 18.60
C TYR A 24 -2.09 7.86 18.10
N ALA A 25 -2.94 8.78 18.58
CA ALA A 25 -2.89 10.19 18.24
C ALA A 25 -1.55 10.86 18.59
N LEU A 26 -0.95 10.49 19.73
CA LEU A 26 0.39 10.96 20.13
C LEU A 26 1.48 10.35 19.25
N THR A 27 1.34 9.07 18.91
CA THR A 27 2.27 8.38 18.00
C THR A 27 2.23 9.01 16.61
N PHE A 28 1.04 9.33 16.09
CA PHE A 28 0.87 10.06 14.84
C PHE A 28 1.53 11.44 14.87
N ARG A 29 1.27 12.23 15.92
CA ARG A 29 1.89 13.55 16.08
C ARG A 29 3.41 13.48 16.01
N ARG A 30 4.06 12.60 16.77
CA ARG A 30 5.52 12.44 16.75
C ARG A 30 6.04 12.04 15.37
N MET A 31 5.30 11.19 14.65
CA MET A 31 5.68 10.79 13.29
C MET A 31 5.51 11.94 12.29
N CYS A 32 4.50 12.78 12.44
CA CYS A 32 4.33 14.00 11.66
C CYS A 32 5.48 14.99 11.91
N GLU A 33 5.81 15.29 13.18
CA GLU A 33 6.93 16.16 13.57
C GLU A 33 8.26 15.71 12.93
N ARG A 34 8.53 14.40 12.95
CA ARG A 34 9.73 13.82 12.29
C ARG A 34 9.72 13.96 10.78
N ARG A 35 8.56 13.97 10.13
CA ARG A 35 8.46 14.17 8.67
C ARG A 35 8.56 15.62 8.28
N LEU A 36 8.25 16.57 9.16
CA LEU A 36 8.42 17.98 8.85
C LEU A 36 9.89 18.33 8.62
N THR A 37 10.79 17.70 9.39
CA THR A 37 12.24 17.90 9.30
C THR A 37 12.89 17.15 8.14
N GLN A 38 12.16 16.21 7.52
CA GLN A 38 12.60 15.46 6.34
C GLN A 38 11.88 16.03 5.11
N ASP A 39 12.59 16.78 4.27
CA ASP A 39 12.01 17.25 3.02
C ASP A 39 11.73 16.03 2.10
N ASN A 40 10.45 15.73 1.94
CA ASN A 40 9.95 14.45 1.47
C ASN A 40 8.71 14.72 0.61
N ALA A 41 8.73 14.28 -0.65
CA ALA A 41 7.61 14.45 -1.60
C ALA A 41 6.27 13.88 -1.11
N THR A 42 6.29 12.93 -0.17
CA THR A 42 5.12 12.27 0.44
C THR A 42 4.72 12.86 1.80
N LYS A 43 5.44 13.87 2.31
CA LYS A 43 5.17 14.55 3.58
C LYS A 43 3.73 15.05 3.66
N CYS A 44 3.31 15.87 2.71
CA CYS A 44 1.97 16.46 2.67
C CYS A 44 0.87 15.40 2.60
N CYS A 45 1.11 14.29 1.90
CA CYS A 45 0.16 13.18 1.84
C CYS A 45 0.00 12.48 3.19
N PHE A 46 1.08 12.32 3.97
CA PHE A 46 0.99 11.73 5.31
C PHE A 46 0.25 12.64 6.28
N LEU A 47 0.56 13.95 6.27
CA LEU A 47 -0.07 14.94 7.13
C LEU A 47 -1.58 15.02 6.89
N ASN A 48 -2.01 15.05 5.63
CA ASN A 48 -3.42 15.01 5.26
C ASN A 48 -4.12 13.76 5.80
N VAL A 49 -3.52 12.58 5.59
CA VAL A 49 -4.09 11.32 6.08
C VAL A 49 -4.23 11.33 7.60
N VAL A 50 -3.21 11.76 8.34
CA VAL A 50 -3.27 11.83 9.81
C VAL A 50 -4.35 12.81 10.27
N ARG A 51 -4.42 13.99 9.64
CA ARG A 51 -5.46 14.99 9.94
C ARG A 51 -6.86 14.42 9.71
N ASP A 52 -7.09 13.79 8.56
CA ASP A 52 -8.38 13.20 8.21
C ASP A 52 -8.77 12.07 9.16
N VAL A 53 -7.80 11.23 9.53
CA VAL A 53 -8.01 10.17 10.52
C VAL A 53 -8.41 10.75 11.87
N LEU A 54 -7.69 11.76 12.36
CA LEU A 54 -7.95 12.39 13.66
C LEU A 54 -9.28 13.16 13.70
N GLN A 55 -9.67 13.78 12.58
CA GLN A 55 -10.96 14.48 12.48
C GLN A 55 -12.14 13.53 12.24
N GLY A 56 -11.90 12.28 11.87
CA GLY A 56 -12.98 11.31 11.64
C GLY A 56 -13.79 11.62 10.38
N VAL A 57 -13.16 12.18 9.35
CA VAL A 57 -13.89 12.52 8.11
C VAL A 57 -14.25 11.28 7.31
N GLU A 58 -15.40 11.31 6.65
CA GLU A 58 -15.91 10.15 5.89
C GLU A 58 -15.14 9.89 4.59
N SER A 59 -14.53 10.93 4.01
CA SER A 59 -13.78 10.87 2.77
C SER A 59 -12.44 11.61 2.91
N PRO A 60 -11.35 11.10 2.29
CA PRO A 60 -10.07 11.80 2.27
C PRO A 60 -10.20 13.19 1.65
N ARG A 61 -9.54 14.17 2.27
CA ARG A 61 -9.33 15.50 1.73
C ARG A 61 -7.92 15.61 1.19
N PHE A 62 -7.79 16.24 0.03
CA PHE A 62 -6.52 16.42 -0.67
C PHE A 62 -6.10 17.89 -0.66
N GLU A 63 -6.31 18.55 0.48
CA GLU A 63 -5.99 19.97 0.63
C GLU A 63 -4.49 20.18 0.74
N VAL A 64 -4.02 21.28 0.18
CA VAL A 64 -2.64 21.73 0.30
C VAL A 64 -2.64 22.86 1.32
N LEU A 65 -2.34 22.51 2.56
CA LEU A 65 -2.19 23.46 3.67
C LEU A 65 -0.71 23.73 3.95
N GLN A 66 -0.44 24.78 4.72
CA GLN A 66 0.89 25.00 5.26
C GLN A 66 1.19 23.98 6.38
N ASP A 67 2.48 23.67 6.57
CA ASP A 67 2.93 22.74 7.62
C ASP A 67 2.44 23.14 9.01
N GLN A 68 2.41 24.44 9.29
CA GLN A 68 1.93 24.99 10.55
C GLN A 68 0.46 24.65 10.79
N GLU A 69 -0.39 24.83 9.77
CA GLU A 69 -1.83 24.55 9.85
C GLU A 69 -2.10 23.06 10.08
N PHE A 70 -1.34 22.17 9.42
CA PHE A 70 -1.42 20.73 9.68
C PHE A 70 -1.07 20.41 11.13
N MET A 71 0.01 20.98 11.63
CA MET A 71 0.54 20.64 12.96
C MET A 71 -0.27 21.21 14.10
N GLU A 72 -0.85 22.40 13.95
CA GLU A 72 -1.78 22.97 14.91
C GLU A 72 -2.98 22.04 15.09
N CYS A 73 -3.61 21.65 13.98
CA CYS A 73 -4.74 20.74 13.99
C CYS A 73 -4.40 19.37 14.59
N ILE A 74 -3.29 18.75 14.15
CA ILE A 74 -2.85 17.45 14.67
C ILE A 74 -2.52 17.54 16.17
N SER A 75 -1.90 18.64 16.63
CA SER A 75 -1.55 18.82 18.03
C SER A 75 -2.77 18.95 18.92
N GLU A 76 -3.77 19.74 18.51
CA GLU A 76 -5.04 19.88 19.22
C GLU A 76 -5.75 18.52 19.37
N LEU A 77 -5.95 17.83 18.24
CA LEU A 77 -6.66 16.55 18.20
C LEU A 77 -5.91 15.41 18.88
N SER A 78 -4.57 15.49 18.95
CA SER A 78 -3.75 14.46 19.59
C SER A 78 -4.04 14.25 21.08
N THR A 79 -4.65 15.25 21.73
CA THR A 79 -4.97 15.22 23.17
C THR A 79 -6.38 14.72 23.45
N THR A 80 -7.29 14.81 22.48
CA THR A 80 -8.73 14.58 22.68
C THR A 80 -9.18 13.24 22.09
N VAL A 81 -8.67 12.86 20.91
CA VAL A 81 -9.15 11.71 20.15
C VAL A 81 -8.76 10.38 20.81
N GLN A 82 -9.71 9.46 20.90
CA GLN A 82 -9.52 8.12 21.46
C GLN A 82 -9.10 7.10 20.39
N ASN A 83 -8.44 6.03 20.82
CA ASN A 83 -7.88 5.02 19.93
C ASN A 83 -8.94 4.27 19.11
N ASP A 84 -10.12 4.01 19.69
CA ASP A 84 -11.25 3.35 19.02
C ASP A 84 -11.83 4.21 17.90
N VAL A 85 -11.91 5.53 18.11
CA VAL A 85 -12.34 6.51 17.11
C VAL A 85 -11.37 6.51 15.93
N ILE A 86 -10.07 6.51 16.21
CA ILE A 86 -9.02 6.46 15.17
C ILE A 86 -9.13 5.19 14.34
N ARG A 87 -9.30 4.02 14.96
CA ARG A 87 -9.50 2.75 14.25
C ARG A 87 -10.74 2.80 13.36
N ARG A 88 -11.86 3.34 13.86
CA ARG A 88 -13.09 3.49 13.08
C ARG A 88 -12.87 4.40 11.87
N SER A 89 -12.21 5.53 12.07
CA SER A 89 -11.90 6.50 11.03
C SER A 89 -11.01 5.92 9.93
N ILE A 90 -9.96 5.17 10.29
CA ILE A 90 -9.12 4.45 9.31
C ILE A 90 -9.96 3.48 8.48
N CYS A 91 -10.82 2.69 9.11
CA CYS A 91 -11.71 1.76 8.40
C CYS A 91 -12.67 2.47 7.44
N GLN A 92 -13.26 3.60 7.86
CA GLN A 92 -14.15 4.41 7.03
C GLN A 92 -13.43 4.97 5.80
N LEU A 93 -12.28 5.59 6.00
CA LEU A 93 -11.47 6.14 4.91
C LEU A 93 -11.00 5.06 3.93
N ARG A 94 -10.64 3.87 4.43
CA ARG A 94 -10.28 2.74 3.59
C ARG A 94 -11.44 2.31 2.70
N ASN A 95 -12.63 2.14 3.28
CA ASN A 95 -13.81 1.72 2.52
C ASN A 95 -14.18 2.78 1.46
N CYS A 96 -14.16 4.06 1.82
CA CYS A 96 -14.37 5.16 0.88
C CYS A 96 -13.36 5.14 -0.28
N LEU A 97 -12.07 4.92 0.02
CA LEU A 97 -11.03 4.81 -1.01
C LEU A 97 -11.25 3.60 -1.93
N THR A 98 -11.65 2.44 -1.38
CA THR A 98 -11.94 1.25 -2.17
C THR A 98 -13.13 1.48 -3.11
N GLU A 99 -14.21 2.07 -2.62
CA GLU A 99 -15.38 2.41 -3.45
C GLU A 99 -15.02 3.40 -4.56
N LYS A 100 -14.28 4.47 -4.23
CA LYS A 100 -13.82 5.46 -5.21
C LYS A 100 -12.90 4.84 -6.26
N LEU A 101 -12.01 3.93 -5.87
CA LEU A 101 -11.11 3.24 -6.80
C LEU A 101 -11.90 2.38 -7.79
N VAL A 102 -12.86 1.59 -7.30
CA VAL A 102 -13.73 0.77 -8.15
C VAL A 102 -14.51 1.65 -9.14
N LEU A 103 -15.01 2.81 -8.68
CA LEU A 103 -15.73 3.75 -9.53
C LEU A 103 -14.81 4.39 -10.59
N ILE A 104 -13.58 4.73 -10.24
CA ILE A 104 -12.57 5.22 -11.20
C ILE A 104 -12.25 4.14 -12.24
N ASP A 105 -11.98 2.91 -11.82
CA ASP A 105 -11.70 1.80 -12.73
C ASP A 105 -12.87 1.55 -13.68
N THR A 106 -14.09 1.54 -13.14
CA THR A 106 -15.32 1.39 -13.92
C THR A 106 -15.49 2.53 -14.92
N ASN A 107 -15.25 3.78 -14.51
CA ASN A 107 -15.29 4.94 -15.41
C ASN A 107 -14.22 4.89 -16.50
N ILE A 108 -13.00 4.43 -16.19
CA ILE A 108 -11.93 4.25 -17.18
C ILE A 108 -12.33 3.20 -18.23
N LEU A 109 -12.94 2.09 -17.79
CA LEU A 109 -13.41 1.01 -18.64
C LEU A 109 -14.64 1.39 -19.47
N LEU A 110 -15.59 2.11 -18.87
CA LEU A 110 -16.83 2.56 -19.53
C LEU A 110 -16.63 3.77 -20.44
N ASN A 111 -15.53 4.51 -20.29
CA ASN A 111 -15.23 5.63 -21.16
C ASN A 111 -15.15 5.15 -22.62
N GLU A 112 -16.15 5.51 -23.42
CA GLU A 112 -16.28 5.14 -24.83
C GLU A 112 -15.02 5.47 -25.63
N TRP A 113 -14.27 6.50 -25.26
CA TRP A 113 -13.03 6.86 -25.93
C TRP A 113 -11.94 5.80 -25.72
N THR A 114 -11.80 5.30 -24.49
CA THR A 114 -10.89 4.18 -24.17
C THR A 114 -11.35 2.91 -24.87
N TYR A 115 -12.66 2.64 -24.88
CA TYR A 115 -13.25 1.49 -25.57
C TYR A 115 -13.05 1.55 -27.09
N LYS A 116 -13.32 2.70 -27.73
CA LYS A 116 -13.08 2.94 -29.17
C LYS A 116 -11.60 2.82 -29.52
N LYS A 117 -10.70 3.30 -28.65
CA LYS A 117 -9.25 3.17 -28.82
C LYS A 117 -8.79 1.72 -28.65
N LEU A 118 -9.31 0.98 -27.66
CA LEU A 118 -9.12 -0.48 -27.52
C LEU A 118 -9.64 -1.25 -28.74
N HIS A 119 -10.80 -0.86 -29.28
CA HIS A 119 -11.33 -1.47 -30.49
C HIS A 119 -10.49 -1.13 -31.73
N ALA A 120 -9.85 0.05 -31.74
CA ALA A 120 -8.87 0.41 -32.75
C ALA A 120 -7.59 -0.45 -32.65
N PHE A 121 -7.23 -0.96 -31.47
CA PHE A 121 -6.15 -1.97 -31.35
C PHE A 121 -6.49 -3.27 -32.07
N ALA A 122 -7.75 -3.71 -32.04
CA ALA A 122 -8.19 -4.87 -32.83
C ALA A 122 -8.21 -4.59 -34.35
N LYS A 123 -8.26 -3.31 -34.75
CA LYS A 123 -8.16 -2.83 -36.14
C LYS A 123 -6.74 -2.42 -36.56
N LEU A 124 -5.73 -2.54 -35.69
CA LEU A 124 -4.35 -2.28 -36.07
C LEU A 124 -4.02 -3.14 -37.28
N SER A 125 -3.38 -2.54 -38.29
CA SER A 125 -2.92 -3.29 -39.44
C SER A 125 -1.99 -4.41 -38.96
N SER A 126 -1.89 -5.52 -39.71
CA SER A 126 -1.00 -6.63 -39.34
C SER A 126 0.44 -6.18 -39.04
N VAL A 127 0.84 -5.02 -39.58
CA VAL A 127 2.14 -4.37 -39.37
C VAL A 127 2.23 -3.76 -37.97
N ASP A 128 1.24 -2.98 -37.54
CA ASP A 128 1.28 -2.33 -36.22
C ASP A 128 1.11 -3.32 -35.07
N TYR A 129 0.30 -4.36 -35.26
CA TYR A 129 0.20 -5.48 -34.31
C TYR A 129 1.55 -6.20 -34.16
N ARG A 130 2.27 -6.44 -35.26
CA ARG A 130 3.59 -7.09 -35.26
C ARG A 130 4.68 -6.21 -34.65
N LEU A 131 4.64 -4.90 -34.85
CA LEU A 131 5.71 -3.98 -34.42
C LEU A 131 5.52 -3.46 -33.00
N VAL A 132 4.29 -3.29 -32.52
CA VAL A 132 4.02 -2.65 -31.22
C VAL A 132 3.48 -3.64 -30.19
N VAL A 133 2.44 -4.39 -30.55
CA VAL A 133 1.72 -5.24 -29.58
C VAL A 133 2.47 -6.56 -29.34
N LEU A 134 2.88 -7.24 -30.40
CA LEU A 134 3.53 -8.55 -30.32
C LEU A 134 4.85 -8.52 -29.51
N PRO A 135 5.75 -7.52 -29.64
CA PRO A 135 6.98 -7.47 -28.85
C PRO A 135 6.71 -7.25 -27.35
N LEU A 136 5.74 -6.39 -27.01
CA LEU A 136 5.35 -6.13 -25.62
C LEU A 136 4.76 -7.37 -24.95
N VAL A 137 3.83 -8.06 -25.64
CA VAL A 137 3.23 -9.30 -25.15
C VAL A 137 4.30 -10.39 -25.00
N LYS A 138 5.22 -10.50 -25.96
CA LYS A 138 6.33 -11.46 -25.90
C LYS A 138 7.26 -11.18 -24.72
N MET A 139 7.60 -9.91 -24.48
CA MET A 139 8.43 -9.51 -23.34
C MET A 139 7.75 -9.81 -22.00
N PHE A 140 6.45 -9.52 -21.88
CA PHE A 140 5.67 -9.84 -20.68
C PHE A 140 5.61 -11.35 -20.42
N LEU A 141 5.35 -12.15 -21.45
CA LEU A 141 5.32 -13.61 -21.33
C LEU A 141 6.69 -14.19 -20.96
N GLN A 142 7.78 -13.64 -21.51
CA GLN A 142 9.15 -14.03 -21.17
C GLN A 142 9.49 -13.71 -19.71
N ASP A 143 9.12 -12.52 -19.22
CA ASP A 143 9.37 -12.14 -17.83
C ASP A 143 8.56 -13.01 -16.86
N LYS A 144 7.29 -13.30 -17.21
CA LYS A 144 6.44 -14.23 -16.44
C LYS A 144 6.99 -15.66 -16.43
N LEU A 145 7.54 -16.13 -17.54
CA LEU A 145 8.19 -17.44 -17.61
C LEU A 145 9.47 -17.46 -16.77
N MET A 146 10.29 -16.42 -16.85
CA MET A 146 11.54 -16.30 -16.09
C MET A 146 11.29 -16.22 -14.58
N THR A 147 10.27 -15.49 -14.15
CA THR A 147 9.86 -15.41 -12.74
C THR A 147 9.34 -16.76 -12.25
N MET A 148 8.52 -17.46 -13.04
CA MET A 148 8.10 -18.83 -12.72
C MET A 148 9.29 -19.80 -12.64
N MET A 149 10.23 -19.78 -13.58
CA MET A 149 11.41 -20.64 -13.57
C MET A 149 12.32 -20.36 -12.37
N LYS A 150 12.55 -19.08 -12.02
CA LYS A 150 13.31 -18.70 -10.81
C LYS A 150 12.63 -19.21 -9.55
N THR A 151 11.30 -19.13 -9.50
CA THR A 151 10.50 -19.61 -8.37
C THR A 151 10.57 -21.14 -8.26
N HIS A 152 10.52 -21.85 -9.39
CA HIS A 152 10.63 -23.30 -9.44
C HIS A 152 12.05 -23.78 -9.06
N LYS A 153 13.10 -23.12 -9.56
CA LYS A 153 14.49 -23.39 -9.15
C LYS A 153 14.70 -23.22 -7.65
N ARG A 154 14.15 -22.16 -7.05
CA ARG A 154 14.18 -21.94 -5.59
C ARG A 154 13.48 -23.05 -4.82
N LYS A 155 12.31 -23.52 -5.30
CA LYS A 155 11.60 -24.64 -4.68
C LYS A 155 12.39 -25.95 -4.73
N ILE A 156 13.07 -26.23 -5.85
CA ILE A 156 13.94 -27.41 -5.99
C ILE A 156 15.15 -27.32 -5.05
N THR A 157 15.81 -26.16 -4.97
CA THR A 157 16.97 -25.98 -4.05
C THR A 157 16.58 -26.10 -2.58
N ILE A 158 15.38 -25.66 -2.20
CA ILE A 158 14.85 -25.84 -0.84
C ILE A 158 14.55 -27.33 -0.58
N ALA A 159 13.95 -28.04 -1.55
CA ALA A 159 13.69 -29.47 -1.43
C ALA A 159 14.98 -30.32 -1.35
N ASP A 160 16.02 -29.96 -2.11
CA ASP A 160 17.33 -30.62 -2.06
C ASP A 160 18.09 -30.31 -0.75
N ALA A 161 17.95 -29.09 -0.21
CA ALA A 161 18.48 -28.72 1.10
C ALA A 161 17.77 -29.48 2.24
N GLU A 162 16.45 -29.67 2.16
CA GLU A 162 15.70 -30.48 3.12
C GLU A 162 16.01 -31.99 3.01
N ALA A 163 16.23 -32.50 1.79
CA ALA A 163 16.62 -33.89 1.56
C ALA A 163 18.04 -34.19 2.09
N SER A 164 18.99 -33.28 1.89
CA SER A 164 20.35 -33.39 2.44
C SER A 164 20.41 -33.22 3.96
N ALA A 165 19.57 -32.35 4.54
CA ALA A 165 19.42 -32.23 6.00
C ALA A 165 18.84 -33.50 6.65
N LYS A 166 17.93 -34.21 5.98
CA LYS A 166 17.42 -35.51 6.45
C LYS A 166 18.47 -36.62 6.36
N LYS A 167 19.33 -36.61 5.35
CA LYS A 167 20.39 -37.62 5.15
C LYS A 167 21.57 -37.48 6.12
N GLY A 168 21.86 -36.27 6.59
CA GLY A 168 22.87 -36.03 7.64
C GLY A 168 22.44 -36.50 9.04
N ARG A 169 21.13 -36.64 9.28
CA ARG A 169 20.58 -37.06 10.57
C ARG A 169 20.55 -38.58 10.76
N SER A 170 20.68 -39.37 9.69
CA SER A 170 20.65 -40.83 9.74
C SER A 170 22.03 -41.49 9.85
N THR A 171 23.13 -40.73 9.81
CA THR A 171 24.51 -41.27 9.92
C THR A 171 25.10 -41.14 11.32
N GLN A 172 24.37 -40.55 12.26
CA GLN A 172 24.81 -40.32 13.64
C GLN A 172 24.07 -41.27 14.59
N THR A 173 24.10 -42.56 14.30
CA THR A 173 23.69 -43.62 15.21
C THR A 173 24.41 -44.90 14.83
N ARG A 174 25.69 -44.98 15.19
CA ARG A 174 26.36 -46.26 15.39
C ARG A 174 27.50 -46.10 16.37
#